data_AF-A0A9P3E815-F1
#
_entry.id   AF-A0A9P3E815-F1
#
_cell.length_a   1.000
_cell.length_b   1.000
_cell.length_c   1.000
_cell.angle_alpha   90.00
_cell.angle_beta   90.00
_cell.angle_gamma   90.00
#
_symmetry.space_group_name_H-M   'P 1'
#
loop_
_entity.id
_entity.type
_entity.pdbx_description
1 polymer ?
#
loop_
_entity_poly.entity_id
_entity_poly.type
_entity_poly.pdbx_seq_one_letter_code
_entity_poly.pdbx_strand_id
1 'polypeptide(L)'
;MQSDPLYPHLAPVLAACPAQAGPLFTAFKDLALSVEWQDLRALVLEGTGWAVIVGHKRDSHRVMMRMWSPTATHTSQDPLRAVLPLPLHTTSLRPSSLRQIFSAISTLSPSSLPPVLPAPAPSLQDLRKRLDGDNPALTDALTNAGAGADADEDGPTDIVSEAVVATDIVSEAVVPATPHAEGANAFDTDTLYLAISTTDSSVVYYKLSKGIKKPADIPDE
;
A
#
# COMPACT_ATOMS: atom_id res chain seq x y z
N MET A 1 20.33 13.68 -2.29
CA MET A 1 20.31 12.67 -1.20
C MET A 1 20.65 13.31 0.13
N GLN A 2 21.90 13.67 0.43
CA GLN A 2 22.32 14.13 1.78
C GLN A 2 21.56 15.35 2.35
N SER A 3 21.03 16.22 1.49
CA SER A 3 20.24 17.41 1.86
C SER A 3 18.73 17.15 2.05
N ASP A 4 18.28 15.89 1.95
CA ASP A 4 16.87 15.50 2.05
C ASP A 4 16.49 15.18 3.51
N PRO A 5 15.32 15.63 4.02
CA PRO A 5 14.93 15.38 5.41
C PRO A 5 14.77 13.89 5.77
N LEU A 6 14.59 12.98 4.80
CA LEU A 6 14.59 11.54 5.06
C LEU A 6 16.01 10.95 5.24
N TYR A 7 17.05 11.64 4.75
CA TYR A 7 18.41 11.09 4.71
C TYR A 7 18.97 10.71 6.08
N PRO A 8 18.82 11.49 7.17
CA PRO A 8 19.31 11.10 8.50
C PRO A 8 18.70 9.79 9.02
N HIS A 9 17.45 9.50 8.67
CA HIS A 9 16.75 8.29 9.09
C HIS A 9 17.16 7.06 8.26
N LEU A 10 17.44 7.26 6.97
CA LEU A 10 17.85 6.18 6.06
C LEU A 10 19.37 5.91 6.09
N ALA A 11 20.20 6.89 6.48
CA ALA A 11 21.66 6.82 6.44
C ALA A 11 22.29 5.53 7.02
N PRO A 12 21.83 4.96 8.16
CA PRO A 12 22.38 3.70 8.66
C PRO A 12 22.16 2.52 7.71
N VAL A 13 20.97 2.42 7.11
CA VAL A 13 20.60 1.36 6.16
C VAL A 13 21.32 1.55 4.82
N LEU A 14 21.43 2.80 4.36
CA LEU A 14 22.17 3.17 3.14
C LEU A 14 23.67 2.85 3.27
N ALA A 15 24.26 3.05 4.45
CA ALA A 15 25.67 2.73 4.72
C ALA A 15 25.92 1.21 4.83
N ALA A 16 24.96 0.44 5.38
CA ALA A 16 25.07 -1.01 5.50
C ALA A 16 24.91 -1.74 4.15
N CYS A 17 24.04 -1.24 3.26
CA CYS A 17 23.76 -1.85 1.95
C CYS A 17 24.08 -0.89 0.79
N PRO A 18 25.37 -0.50 0.57
CA PRO A 18 25.74 0.55 -0.38
C PRO A 18 25.35 0.23 -1.83
N ALA A 19 25.34 -1.05 -2.23
CA ALA A 19 24.89 -1.48 -3.56
C ALA A 19 23.38 -1.26 -3.81
N GLN A 20 22.58 -1.09 -2.76
CA GLN A 20 21.16 -0.73 -2.83
C GLN A 20 20.90 0.74 -2.49
N ALA A 21 21.90 1.54 -2.08
CA ALA A 21 21.65 2.86 -1.49
C ALA A 21 20.90 3.83 -2.41
N GLY A 22 21.22 3.85 -3.71
CA GLY A 22 20.45 4.60 -4.70
C GLY A 22 19.01 4.07 -4.84
N PRO A 23 18.81 2.82 -5.30
CA PRO A 23 17.48 2.22 -5.45
C PRO A 23 16.60 2.27 -4.21
N LEU A 24 17.15 2.05 -3.02
CA LEU A 24 16.41 2.11 -1.75
C LEU A 24 15.90 3.52 -1.48
N PHE A 25 16.72 4.55 -1.70
CA PHE A 25 16.30 5.93 -1.50
C PHE A 25 15.24 6.37 -2.52
N THR A 26 15.41 5.99 -3.80
CA THR A 26 14.42 6.28 -4.86
C THR A 26 13.10 5.55 -4.60
N ALA A 27 13.14 4.23 -4.37
CA ALA A 27 11.95 3.43 -4.07
C ALA A 27 11.26 3.87 -2.77
N PHE A 28 11.99 4.27 -1.73
CA PHE A 28 11.38 4.79 -0.49
C PHE A 28 10.61 6.07 -0.76
N LYS A 29 11.17 7.01 -1.52
CA LYS A 29 10.49 8.26 -1.88
C LYS A 29 9.28 8.02 -2.78
N ASP A 30 9.38 7.12 -3.74
CA ASP A 30 8.27 6.76 -4.63
C ASP A 30 7.12 6.06 -3.87
N LEU A 31 7.44 5.08 -3.02
CA LEU A 31 6.46 4.44 -2.13
C LEU A 31 5.77 5.45 -1.21
N ALA A 32 6.49 6.46 -0.70
CA ALA A 32 5.95 7.44 0.23
C ALA A 32 5.14 8.57 -0.44
N LEU A 33 5.47 8.96 -1.68
CA LEU A 33 4.93 10.14 -2.35
C LEU A 33 4.06 9.83 -3.57
N SER A 34 4.37 8.77 -4.33
CA SER A 34 3.66 8.37 -5.55
C SER A 34 2.64 7.26 -5.28
N VAL A 35 3.06 6.23 -4.53
CA VAL A 35 2.24 5.05 -4.22
C VAL A 35 1.54 5.18 -2.85
N GLU A 36 1.89 6.22 -2.08
CA GLU A 36 1.29 6.61 -0.80
C GLU A 36 1.12 5.45 0.22
N TRP A 37 2.14 4.59 0.31
CA TRP A 37 2.23 3.55 1.34
C TRP A 37 2.39 4.16 2.74
N GLN A 38 1.81 3.50 3.72
CA GLN A 38 1.79 3.93 5.13
C GLN A 38 2.75 3.11 5.98
N ASP A 39 3.10 3.65 7.15
CA ASP A 39 3.98 3.03 8.16
C ASP A 39 5.36 2.57 7.64
N LEU A 40 5.88 3.29 6.64
CA LEU A 40 7.12 2.94 5.95
C LEU A 40 8.33 2.91 6.87
N ARG A 41 9.07 1.80 6.78
CA ARG A 41 10.27 1.46 7.55
C ARG A 41 11.33 0.91 6.60
N ALA A 42 12.61 1.23 6.84
CA ALA A 42 13.73 0.62 6.13
C ALA A 42 14.58 -0.18 7.12
N LEU A 43 14.97 -1.40 6.75
CA LEU A 43 15.74 -2.30 7.61
C LEU A 43 16.67 -3.21 6.80
N VAL A 44 17.75 -3.68 7.42
CA VAL A 44 18.65 -4.69 6.85
C VAL A 44 18.20 -6.07 7.32
N LEU A 45 18.04 -7.02 6.39
CA LEU A 45 17.74 -8.41 6.72
C LEU A 45 19.04 -9.13 7.14
N GLU A 46 19.12 -9.45 8.43
CA GLU A 46 20.27 -10.11 9.06
C GLU A 46 20.70 -11.37 8.31
N GLY A 47 22.02 -11.60 8.21
CA GLY A 47 22.60 -12.74 7.49
C GLY A 47 22.43 -12.75 5.97
N THR A 48 21.61 -11.86 5.38
CA THR A 48 21.37 -11.83 3.92
C THR A 48 22.24 -10.78 3.19
N GLY A 49 22.57 -9.67 3.86
CA GLY A 49 23.23 -8.50 3.26
C GLY A 49 22.32 -7.56 2.45
N TRP A 50 21.01 -7.83 2.42
CA TRP A 50 20.01 -7.02 1.70
C TRP A 50 19.22 -6.11 2.64
N ALA A 51 18.96 -4.88 2.21
CA ALA A 51 18.00 -4.00 2.81
C ALA A 51 16.62 -4.13 2.13
N VAL A 52 15.56 -4.03 2.93
CA VAL A 52 14.16 -4.00 2.48
C VAL A 52 13.43 -2.81 3.06
N ILE A 53 12.38 -2.39 2.37
CA ILE A 53 11.39 -1.43 2.84
C ILE A 53 10.16 -2.24 3.26
N VAL A 54 9.55 -1.89 4.40
CA VAL A 54 8.36 -2.54 4.95
C VAL A 54 7.30 -1.48 5.22
N GLY A 55 6.04 -1.76 4.90
CA GLY A 55 4.91 -0.87 5.20
C GLY A 55 3.57 -1.45 4.74
N HIS A 56 2.52 -0.64 4.84
CA HIS A 56 1.18 -0.98 4.37
C HIS A 56 0.93 -0.37 2.98
N LYS A 57 0.58 -1.21 2.00
CA LYS A 57 0.09 -0.72 0.68
C LYS A 57 -1.24 0.03 0.91
N ARG A 58 -1.41 1.21 0.30
CA ARG A 58 -2.74 1.85 0.23
C ARG A 58 -3.70 0.97 -0.58
N ASP A 59 -4.80 0.58 0.05
CA ASP A 59 -5.96 -0.01 -0.64
C ASP A 59 -6.99 1.09 -1.00
N SER A 60 -6.97 1.52 -2.26
CA SER A 60 -7.91 2.50 -2.81
C SER A 60 -9.36 2.01 -2.85
N HIS A 61 -9.59 0.70 -2.96
CA HIS A 61 -10.94 0.11 -2.98
C HIS A 61 -11.58 0.17 -1.59
N ARG A 62 -10.79 -0.07 -0.53
CA ARG A 62 -11.22 0.17 0.86
C ARG A 62 -11.48 1.64 1.18
N VAL A 63 -10.80 2.59 0.53
CA VAL A 63 -11.10 4.02 0.69
C VAL A 63 -12.52 4.33 0.19
N MET A 64 -12.93 3.78 -0.96
CA MET A 64 -14.32 3.89 -1.44
C MET A 64 -15.32 3.17 -0.51
N MET A 65 -15.06 1.92 -0.10
CA MET A 65 -15.99 1.20 0.79
C MET A 65 -16.19 1.90 2.14
N ARG A 66 -15.16 2.55 2.70
CA ARG A 66 -15.28 3.35 3.94
C ARG A 66 -16.21 4.55 3.81
N MET A 67 -16.43 5.09 2.60
CA MET A 67 -17.42 6.14 2.36
C MET A 67 -18.85 5.59 2.23
N TRP A 68 -19.02 4.32 1.82
CA TRP A 68 -20.34 3.70 1.63
C TRP A 68 -20.93 3.07 2.91
N SER A 69 -20.09 2.65 3.87
CA SER A 69 -20.57 2.12 5.15
C SER A 69 -19.71 2.55 6.34
N PRO A 70 -20.04 3.66 7.03
CA PRO A 70 -19.29 4.13 8.20
C PRO A 70 -19.46 3.23 9.44
N THR A 71 -20.49 2.38 9.47
CA THR A 71 -20.80 1.46 10.58
C THR A 71 -20.04 0.13 10.51
N ALA A 72 -19.31 -0.14 9.42
CA ALA A 72 -18.61 -1.40 9.21
C ALA A 72 -17.33 -1.50 10.04
N THR A 73 -17.43 -2.06 11.25
CA THR A 73 -16.30 -2.36 12.16
C THR A 73 -15.43 -3.53 11.66
N HIS A 74 -14.88 -3.41 10.44
CA HIS A 74 -13.99 -4.42 9.86
C HIS A 74 -12.53 -4.14 10.23
N THR A 75 -12.15 -4.56 11.44
CA THR A 75 -10.84 -4.42 12.10
C THR A 75 -9.71 -5.25 11.46
N SER A 76 -9.78 -5.48 10.14
CA SER A 76 -8.68 -6.05 9.37
C SER A 76 -7.81 -4.90 8.87
N GLN A 77 -6.69 -4.64 9.52
CA GLN A 77 -5.65 -3.77 8.97
C GLN A 77 -5.01 -4.49 7.77
N ASP A 78 -4.66 -3.76 6.71
CA ASP A 78 -3.91 -4.36 5.60
C ASP A 78 -2.58 -4.93 6.11
N PRO A 79 -2.14 -6.11 5.63
CA PRO A 79 -0.94 -6.74 6.16
C PRO A 79 0.31 -5.94 5.79
N LEU A 80 1.32 -6.01 6.67
CA LEU A 80 2.66 -5.47 6.38
C LEU A 80 3.28 -6.22 5.20
N ARG A 81 3.81 -5.48 4.23
CA ARG A 81 4.36 -6.00 2.98
C ARG A 81 5.82 -5.60 2.83
N ALA A 82 6.65 -6.52 2.37
CA ALA A 82 8.06 -6.27 2.07
C ALA A 82 8.26 -5.81 0.61
N VAL A 83 9.15 -4.85 0.42
CA VAL A 83 9.65 -4.37 -0.87
C VAL A 83 11.17 -4.45 -0.87
N LEU A 84 11.76 -5.10 -1.87
CA LEU A 84 13.20 -5.22 -2.08
C LEU A 84 13.65 -4.22 -3.16
N PRO A 85 14.38 -3.13 -2.83
CA PRO A 85 14.87 -2.17 -3.81
C PRO A 85 16.08 -2.72 -4.56
N LEU A 86 16.06 -2.64 -5.90
CA LEU A 86 17.06 -3.23 -6.78
C LEU A 86 17.48 -2.24 -7.89
N PRO A 87 18.77 -2.20 -8.29
CA PRO A 87 19.18 -1.52 -9.51
C PRO A 87 18.81 -2.35 -10.75
N LEU A 88 18.51 -1.66 -11.85
CA LEU A 88 18.15 -2.25 -13.16
C LEU A 88 19.07 -3.40 -13.63
N HIS A 89 20.35 -3.37 -13.29
CA HIS A 89 21.36 -4.37 -13.69
C HIS A 89 21.83 -5.26 -12.54
N THR A 90 20.93 -5.67 -11.63
CA THR A 90 21.28 -6.56 -10.52
C THR A 90 21.63 -7.97 -10.99
N THR A 91 22.92 -8.32 -10.90
CA THR A 91 23.44 -9.69 -11.10
C THR A 91 23.55 -10.48 -9.79
N SER A 92 23.22 -9.86 -8.65
CA SER A 92 23.40 -10.42 -7.31
C SER A 92 22.18 -11.18 -6.77
N LEU A 93 21.00 -11.01 -7.36
CA LEU A 93 19.75 -11.63 -6.87
C LEU A 93 19.66 -13.12 -7.27
N ARG A 94 20.50 -13.96 -6.66
CA ARG A 94 20.56 -15.41 -6.92
C ARG A 94 19.40 -16.15 -6.24
N PRO A 95 18.97 -17.33 -6.74
CA PRO A 95 17.94 -18.16 -6.09
C PRO A 95 18.29 -18.62 -4.66
N SER A 96 19.58 -18.65 -4.29
CA SER A 96 20.00 -18.80 -2.89
C SER A 96 19.61 -17.59 -2.05
N SER A 97 19.96 -16.38 -2.52
CA SER A 97 19.69 -15.12 -1.86
C SER A 97 18.19 -14.84 -1.71
N LEU A 98 17.38 -15.13 -2.74
CA LEU A 98 15.91 -15.05 -2.62
C LEU A 98 15.36 -15.97 -1.52
N ARG A 99 15.85 -17.21 -1.40
CA ARG A 99 15.44 -18.12 -0.32
C ARG A 99 15.86 -17.60 1.06
N GLN A 100 17.05 -17.01 1.18
CA GLN A 100 17.50 -16.35 2.42
C GLN A 100 16.64 -15.13 2.77
N ILE A 101 16.26 -14.31 1.78
CA ILE A 101 15.38 -13.14 1.95
C ILE A 101 13.99 -13.57 2.42
N PHE A 102 13.34 -14.54 1.76
CA PHE A 102 12.05 -15.07 2.20
C PHE A 102 12.13 -15.72 3.59
N SER A 103 13.23 -16.41 3.91
CA SER A 103 13.45 -16.98 5.25
C SER A 103 13.55 -15.89 6.32
N ALA A 104 14.35 -14.84 6.09
CA ALA A 104 14.50 -13.73 7.02
C ALA A 104 13.18 -12.94 7.18
N ILE A 105 12.44 -12.72 6.09
CA ILE A 105 11.11 -12.12 6.13
C ILE A 105 10.13 -12.96 6.96
N SER A 106 10.16 -14.30 6.83
CA SER A 106 9.30 -15.17 7.65
C SER A 106 9.65 -15.18 9.15
N THR A 107 10.80 -14.61 9.54
CA THR A 107 11.17 -14.39 10.95
C THR A 107 10.91 -12.97 11.46
N LEU A 108 10.45 -12.04 10.60
CA LEU A 108 10.12 -10.68 11.04
C LEU A 108 8.80 -10.66 11.81
N SER A 109 8.82 -10.10 13.02
CA SER A 109 7.63 -9.81 13.82
C SER A 109 7.33 -8.31 13.79
N PRO A 110 6.05 -7.86 13.85
CA PRO A 110 5.72 -6.43 13.87
C PRO A 110 6.37 -5.65 15.03
N SER A 111 6.61 -6.32 16.17
CA SER A 111 7.26 -5.77 17.37
C SER A 111 8.79 -5.68 17.27
N SER A 112 9.43 -6.39 16.32
CA SER A 112 10.88 -6.33 16.08
C SER A 112 11.27 -5.36 14.96
N LEU A 113 10.32 -4.61 14.40
CA LEU A 113 10.58 -3.63 13.34
C LEU A 113 11.07 -2.29 13.91
N PRO A 114 11.96 -1.56 13.21
CA PRO A 114 12.34 -0.20 13.59
C PRO A 114 11.12 0.75 13.56
N PRO A 115 11.19 1.91 14.23
CA PRO A 115 10.10 2.89 14.22
C PRO A 115 9.76 3.35 12.80
N VAL A 116 8.49 3.71 12.59
CA VAL A 116 8.00 4.32 11.34
C VAL A 116 8.80 5.59 11.05
N LEU A 117 9.27 5.75 9.81
CA LEU A 117 9.93 6.99 9.39
C LEU A 117 8.87 8.11 9.22
N PRO A 118 9.22 9.37 9.53
CA PRO A 118 8.30 10.49 9.34
C PRO A 118 7.91 10.61 7.85
N ALA A 119 6.65 10.97 7.59
CA ALA A 119 6.17 11.22 6.24
C ALA A 119 6.99 12.37 5.59
N PRO A 120 7.51 12.22 4.36
CA PRO A 120 8.34 13.24 3.71
C PRO A 120 7.59 14.54 3.38
N ALA A 121 6.26 14.52 3.40
CA ALA A 121 5.39 15.67 3.23
C ALA A 121 4.19 15.56 4.19
N PRO A 122 3.61 16.68 4.67
CA PRO A 122 2.31 16.67 5.34
C PRO A 122 1.21 16.22 4.37
N SER A 123 0.18 15.53 4.87
CA SER A 123 -0.93 15.11 4.01
C SER A 123 -1.79 16.30 3.57
N LEU A 124 -2.60 16.12 2.52
CA LEU A 124 -3.61 17.10 2.14
C LEU A 124 -4.62 17.38 3.28
N GLN A 125 -4.85 16.42 4.19
CA GLN A 125 -5.70 16.63 5.36
C GLN A 125 -5.02 17.50 6.41
N ASP A 126 -3.72 17.34 6.64
CA ASP A 126 -2.94 18.21 7.54
C ASP A 126 -2.84 19.63 6.99
N LEU A 127 -2.60 19.77 5.69
CA LEU A 127 -2.55 21.07 5.01
C LEU A 127 -3.92 21.76 5.03
N ARG A 128 -5.00 21.04 4.74
CA ARG A 128 -6.37 21.56 4.86
C ARG A 128 -6.69 21.97 6.29
N LYS A 129 -6.40 21.13 7.29
CA LYS A 129 -6.65 21.43 8.71
C LYS A 129 -5.89 22.68 9.20
N ARG A 130 -4.69 22.93 8.65
CA ARG A 130 -3.95 24.17 8.91
C ARG A 130 -4.62 25.37 8.25
N LEU A 131 -5.03 25.26 6.99
CA LEU A 131 -5.71 26.33 6.25
C LEU A 131 -7.08 26.70 6.86
N ASP A 132 -7.86 25.68 7.25
CA ASP A 132 -9.15 25.83 7.94
C ASP A 132 -8.97 26.40 9.36
N GLY A 133 -7.82 26.17 10.00
CA GLY A 133 -7.49 26.70 11.33
C GLY A 133 -6.94 28.13 11.35
N ASP A 134 -6.23 28.54 10.29
CA ASP A 134 -5.61 29.87 10.17
C ASP A 134 -6.58 30.96 9.68
N ASN A 135 -7.80 30.62 9.20
CA ASN A 135 -8.74 31.63 8.67
C ASN A 135 -10.25 31.33 8.90
N PRO A 136 -10.81 31.72 10.06
CA PRO A 136 -12.25 31.56 10.36
C PRO A 136 -13.19 32.50 9.57
N ALA A 137 -12.68 33.31 8.64
CA ALA A 137 -13.48 34.28 7.87
C ALA A 137 -13.87 33.80 6.45
N LEU A 138 -13.40 32.62 5.99
CA LEU A 138 -13.70 32.12 4.64
C LEU A 138 -14.90 31.16 4.57
N THR A 139 -15.37 30.62 5.69
CA THR A 139 -16.48 29.64 5.71
C THR A 139 -17.84 30.20 5.31
N ASP A 140 -18.08 31.51 5.49
CA ASP A 140 -19.33 32.17 5.07
C ASP A 140 -19.38 32.51 3.57
N ALA A 141 -18.24 32.46 2.87
CA ALA A 141 -18.14 32.84 1.46
C ALA A 141 -18.57 31.72 0.49
N LEU A 142 -18.50 30.46 0.91
CA LEU A 142 -18.82 29.29 0.08
C LEU A 142 -20.21 28.70 0.36
N THR A 143 -20.83 29.03 1.49
CA THR A 143 -22.18 28.57 1.88
C THR A 143 -23.30 29.43 1.27
N ASN A 144 -23.03 30.72 0.99
CA ASN A 144 -24.03 31.68 0.50
C ASN A 144 -24.15 31.79 -1.03
N ALA A 145 -23.39 31.01 -1.80
CA ALA A 145 -23.40 31.05 -3.28
C ALA A 145 -24.47 30.16 -3.94
N GLY A 146 -25.41 29.60 -3.16
CA GLY A 146 -26.31 28.52 -3.59
C GLY A 146 -27.80 28.76 -3.36
N ALA A 147 -28.28 30.01 -3.35
CA ALA A 147 -29.70 30.33 -3.13
C ALA A 147 -30.22 31.40 -4.11
N GLY A 148 -31.20 31.03 -4.95
CA GLY A 148 -32.07 31.97 -5.67
C GLY A 148 -32.16 31.79 -7.20
N ALA A 149 -32.90 30.78 -7.66
CA ALA A 149 -33.61 30.76 -8.95
C ALA A 149 -34.59 29.56 -8.99
N ASP A 150 -35.89 29.82 -8.91
CA ASP A 150 -36.98 28.82 -8.95
C ASP A 150 -37.80 28.91 -10.27
N ALA A 151 -38.76 27.99 -10.44
CA ALA A 151 -39.84 27.92 -11.46
C ALA A 151 -39.47 27.46 -12.90
N ASP A 152 -40.33 26.80 -13.72
CA ASP A 152 -41.61 26.05 -13.58
C ASP A 152 -41.99 25.49 -14.99
N GLU A 153 -42.75 24.40 -15.26
CA GLU A 153 -43.17 23.18 -14.52
C GLU A 153 -42.43 21.95 -15.14
N ASP A 154 -42.90 20.75 -15.55
CA ASP A 154 -44.16 19.97 -15.60
C ASP A 154 -43.80 18.43 -15.69
N GLY A 155 -44.76 17.51 -15.61
CA GLY A 155 -44.58 16.04 -15.61
C GLY A 155 -45.18 15.30 -16.84
N PRO A 156 -45.68 14.04 -16.71
CA PRO A 156 -45.56 13.09 -15.58
C PRO A 156 -45.20 11.62 -15.97
N THR A 157 -45.00 10.77 -14.95
CA THR A 157 -45.21 9.27 -14.89
C THR A 157 -44.82 8.33 -16.05
N ASP A 158 -44.12 7.23 -15.75
CA ASP A 158 -44.79 5.91 -15.59
C ASP A 158 -43.94 4.84 -14.84
N ILE A 159 -44.50 3.64 -14.66
CA ILE A 159 -44.08 2.56 -13.74
C ILE A 159 -43.62 1.28 -14.50
N VAL A 160 -42.53 0.64 -14.07
CA VAL A 160 -42.43 -0.85 -14.02
C VAL A 160 -41.32 -1.34 -13.07
N SER A 161 -41.51 -2.53 -12.51
CA SER A 161 -40.51 -3.34 -11.80
C SER A 161 -40.65 -4.80 -12.21
N GLU A 162 -39.58 -5.45 -12.69
CA GLU A 162 -39.32 -6.90 -12.67
C GLU A 162 -37.79 -7.07 -12.77
N ALA A 163 -37.05 -7.85 -11.96
CA ALA A 163 -37.20 -9.23 -11.48
C ALA A 163 -36.71 -10.29 -12.51
N VAL A 164 -35.48 -10.79 -12.32
CA VAL A 164 -34.95 -11.95 -13.07
C VAL A 164 -34.19 -12.92 -12.14
N VAL A 165 -34.88 -14.00 -11.79
CA VAL A 165 -34.41 -15.40 -11.61
C VAL A 165 -33.09 -15.67 -10.85
N ALA A 166 -33.22 -16.42 -9.75
CA ALA A 166 -32.13 -17.25 -9.19
C ALA A 166 -32.23 -18.70 -9.70
N THR A 167 -31.12 -19.45 -9.70
CA THR A 167 -31.09 -20.90 -9.96
C THR A 167 -30.03 -21.63 -9.11
N ASP A 168 -30.30 -22.90 -8.82
CA ASP A 168 -29.58 -23.79 -7.89
C ASP A 168 -28.15 -24.17 -8.33
N ILE A 169 -27.17 -24.18 -7.42
CA ILE A 169 -26.77 -25.29 -6.53
C ILE A 169 -26.42 -26.61 -7.26
N VAL A 170 -25.13 -26.96 -7.24
CA VAL A 170 -24.65 -28.34 -7.11
C VAL A 170 -23.41 -28.36 -6.21
N SER A 171 -23.27 -29.39 -5.36
CA SER A 171 -22.15 -29.56 -4.43
C SER A 171 -21.14 -30.59 -4.92
N GLU A 172 -19.87 -30.53 -4.48
CA GLU A 172 -19.17 -31.54 -3.65
C GLU A 172 -17.66 -31.19 -3.51
N ALA A 173 -16.91 -32.03 -2.79
CA ALA A 173 -15.43 -32.12 -2.72
C ALA A 173 -14.70 -31.12 -1.80
N VAL A 174 -14.78 -31.41 -0.50
CA VAL A 174 -13.97 -30.83 0.58
C VAL A 174 -12.45 -30.89 0.30
N VAL A 175 -11.78 -29.74 0.44
CA VAL A 175 -10.36 -29.66 0.83
C VAL A 175 -10.27 -28.65 1.99
N PRO A 176 -9.62 -28.96 3.13
CA PRO A 176 -9.64 -28.09 4.30
C PRO A 176 -8.73 -26.87 4.13
N ALA A 177 -9.25 -25.82 3.50
CA ALA A 177 -8.67 -24.49 3.54
C ALA A 177 -8.58 -24.03 5.01
N THR A 178 -7.35 -23.88 5.52
CA THR A 178 -7.12 -23.52 6.92
C THR A 178 -7.57 -22.08 7.16
N PRO A 179 -8.53 -21.83 8.08
CA PRO A 179 -9.03 -20.48 8.31
C PRO A 179 -8.00 -19.69 9.12
N HIS A 180 -7.11 -18.97 8.41
CA HIS A 180 -6.20 -17.99 9.00
C HIS A 180 -6.98 -16.72 9.42
N ALA A 181 -7.77 -16.88 10.49
CA ALA A 181 -8.20 -15.77 11.32
C ALA A 181 -7.10 -15.43 12.35
N GLU A 182 -7.17 -14.21 12.90
CA GLU A 182 -6.11 -13.52 13.67
C GLU A 182 -4.94 -12.97 12.80
N GLY A 183 -4.60 -11.67 12.85
CA GLY A 183 -5.30 -10.57 13.52
C GLY A 183 -4.54 -9.25 13.46
N ALA A 184 -5.15 -8.21 12.88
CA ALA A 184 -4.82 -6.77 12.95
C ALA A 184 -3.37 -6.25 12.66
N ASN A 185 -2.34 -7.09 12.60
CA ASN A 185 -0.93 -6.70 12.33
C ASN A 185 -0.14 -7.82 11.60
N ALA A 186 -0.81 -8.66 10.81
CA ALA A 186 -0.15 -9.77 10.12
C ALA A 186 0.89 -9.27 9.10
N PHE A 187 2.01 -9.98 8.98
CA PHE A 187 3.00 -9.76 7.93
C PHE A 187 2.74 -10.73 6.77
N ASP A 188 2.68 -10.23 5.53
CA ASP A 188 2.57 -11.07 4.33
C ASP A 188 3.93 -11.70 4.01
N THR A 189 4.18 -12.90 4.55
CA THR A 189 5.45 -13.63 4.39
C THR A 189 5.57 -14.38 3.04
N ASP A 190 4.49 -14.41 2.25
CA ASP A 190 4.43 -15.12 0.98
C ASP A 190 4.55 -14.17 -0.23
N THR A 191 4.29 -12.87 -0.05
CA THR A 191 4.47 -11.82 -1.07
C THR A 191 5.73 -10.98 -0.81
N LEU A 192 6.60 -10.89 -1.81
CA LEU A 192 7.71 -9.93 -1.86
C LEU A 192 7.57 -9.06 -3.10
N TYR A 193 7.51 -7.73 -2.94
CA TYR A 193 7.61 -6.81 -4.07
C TYR A 193 9.08 -6.55 -4.40
N LEU A 194 9.43 -6.50 -5.69
CA LEU A 194 10.68 -5.96 -6.17
C LEU A 194 10.44 -4.54 -6.67
N ALA A 195 11.20 -3.57 -6.19
CA ALA A 195 11.19 -2.20 -6.71
C ALA A 195 12.46 -1.99 -7.54
N ILE A 196 12.36 -2.05 -8.86
CA ILE A 196 13.50 -1.88 -9.77
C ILE A 196 13.62 -0.41 -10.14
N SER A 197 14.71 0.23 -9.72
CA SER A 197 15.04 1.60 -10.09
C SER A 197 15.88 1.65 -11.36
N THR A 198 15.41 2.44 -12.32
CA THR A 198 16.02 2.71 -13.64
C THR A 198 16.93 3.95 -13.60
N THR A 199 17.61 4.23 -14.71
CA THR A 199 18.50 5.40 -14.85
C THR A 199 17.79 6.74 -14.99
N ASP A 200 16.50 6.76 -15.37
CA ASP A 200 15.65 7.96 -15.42
C ASP A 200 14.97 8.27 -14.07
N SER A 201 15.30 7.52 -13.01
CA SER A 201 14.70 7.57 -11.67
C SER A 201 13.24 7.10 -11.56
N SER A 202 12.67 6.48 -12.60
CA SER A 202 11.41 5.75 -12.44
C SER A 202 11.60 4.45 -11.63
N VAL A 203 10.49 3.90 -11.12
CA VAL A 203 10.48 2.68 -10.30
C VAL A 203 9.42 1.73 -10.83
N VAL A 204 9.83 0.50 -11.19
CA VAL A 204 8.92 -0.55 -11.67
C VAL A 204 8.76 -1.61 -10.59
N TYR A 205 7.50 -1.92 -10.26
CA TYR A 205 7.16 -2.87 -9.20
C TYR A 205 6.76 -4.23 -9.77
N TYR A 206 7.43 -5.30 -9.34
CA TYR A 206 7.07 -6.69 -9.65
C TYR A 206 6.65 -7.44 -8.38
N LYS A 207 5.52 -8.15 -8.42
CA LYS A 207 5.08 -9.00 -7.31
C LYS A 207 5.66 -10.41 -7.44
N LEU A 208 6.65 -10.76 -6.62
CA LEU A 208 6.98 -12.16 -6.38
C LEU A 208 6.01 -12.73 -5.35
N SER A 209 5.50 -13.93 -5.62
CA SER A 209 4.72 -14.74 -4.68
C SER A 209 5.43 -16.08 -4.49
N LYS A 210 5.41 -16.60 -3.27
CA LYS A 210 6.01 -17.89 -2.90
C LYS A 210 5.23 -19.05 -3.54
N GLY A 211 5.96 -19.99 -4.14
CA GLY A 211 5.39 -21.13 -4.87
C GLY A 211 5.31 -20.92 -6.38
N ILE A 212 4.72 -21.88 -7.09
CA ILE A 212 4.52 -21.84 -8.55
C ILE A 212 3.01 -21.75 -8.80
N LYS A 213 2.52 -20.58 -9.21
CA LYS A 213 1.23 -20.51 -9.91
C LYS A 213 1.41 -21.04 -11.32
N LYS A 214 0.47 -21.85 -11.83
CA LYS A 214 0.43 -22.15 -13.26
C LYS A 214 -0.06 -20.88 -14.00
N PRO A 215 0.25 -20.71 -15.30
CA PRO A 215 -0.26 -19.57 -16.06
C PRO A 215 -1.79 -19.41 -16.03
N ALA A 216 -2.54 -20.51 -15.88
CA ALA A 216 -3.99 -20.52 -15.74
C ALA A 216 -4.52 -20.16 -14.33
N ASP A 217 -3.65 -20.03 -13.32
CA ASP A 217 -4.02 -19.61 -11.95
C ASP A 217 -3.78 -18.10 -11.72
N ILE A 218 -3.49 -17.36 -12.78
CA ILE A 218 -3.37 -15.89 -12.79
C ILE A 218 -4.75 -15.36 -13.22
N PRO A 219 -5.50 -14.64 -12.36
CA PRO A 219 -6.68 -13.93 -12.82
C PRO A 219 -6.26 -12.79 -13.74
N ASP A 220 -6.97 -12.62 -14.86
CA ASP A 220 -6.91 -11.40 -15.65
C ASP A 220 -7.48 -10.23 -14.82
N GLU A 221 -6.79 -9.09 -14.80
CA GLU A 221 -7.07 -7.88 -14.00
C GLU A 221 -7.65 -6.75 -14.87
#